data_AF-A0A2V9N940-F1
#
_entry.id   AF-A0A2V9N940-F1
#
_cell.length_a   1.000
_cell.length_b   1.000
_cell.length_c   1.000
_cell.angle_alpha   90.00
_cell.angle_beta   90.00
_cell.angle_gamma   90.00
#
_symmetry.space_group_name_H-M   'P 1'
#
loop_
_entity.id
_entity.type
_entity.pdbx_description
1 polymer ?
#
loop_
_entity_poly.entity_id
_entity_poly.type
_entity_poly.pdbx_seq_one_letter_code
_entity_poly.pdbx_strand_id
1 'polypeptide(L)'
;MSIVRLKIDVSGTVGDEAFRKLKHFDEIESAEFGHIFGSSGECKHPASAAHPKGEWIGAEIRLKTPLLAQYAVAHYLEQDRVLDADVVD
;
A
#
# COMPACT_ATOMS: atom_id res chain seq x y z
N MET A 1 -10.78 9.34 13.16
CA MET A 1 -10.07 8.26 12.45
C MET A 1 -9.14 8.96 11.48
N SER A 2 -7.95 8.40 11.24
CA SER A 2 -6.98 8.99 10.32
C SER A 2 -6.54 7.93 9.33
N ILE A 3 -6.48 8.31 8.07
CA ILE A 3 -6.18 7.37 6.98
C ILE A 3 -4.81 7.70 6.39
N VAL A 4 -4.00 6.66 6.18
CA VAL A 4 -2.76 6.74 5.41
C VAL A 4 -2.94 5.97 4.12
N ARG A 5 -2.63 6.61 2.98
CA ARG A 5 -2.67 5.99 1.67
C ARG A 5 -1.26 5.69 1.20
N LEU A 6 -1.03 4.44 0.84
CA LEU A 6 0.25 3.94 0.35
C LEU A 6 0.20 3.80 -1.16
N LYS A 7 1.34 4.03 -1.80
CA LYS A 7 1.62 3.66 -3.18
C LYS A 7 2.67 2.55 -3.17
N ILE A 8 2.31 1.35 -3.63
CA ILE A 8 3.16 0.15 -3.47
C ILE A 8 3.58 -0.36 -4.84
N ASP A 9 4.89 -0.55 -5.05
CA ASP A 9 5.44 -1.25 -6.21
C ASP A 9 5.12 -2.76 -6.15
N VAL A 10 4.23 -3.19 -7.04
CA VAL A 10 3.81 -4.59 -7.16
C VAL A 10 4.61 -5.35 -8.20
N SER A 11 5.52 -4.67 -8.92
CA SER A 11 6.31 -5.25 -10.01
C SER A 11 6.97 -6.58 -9.61
N GLY A 12 6.77 -7.59 -10.47
CA GLY A 12 7.35 -8.92 -10.29
C GLY A 12 6.72 -9.76 -9.18
N THR A 13 5.64 -9.29 -8.55
CA THR A 13 4.85 -10.07 -7.57
C THR A 13 3.54 -10.55 -8.18
N VAL A 14 2.89 -11.55 -7.58
CA VAL A 14 1.58 -12.05 -8.04
C VAL A 14 0.48 -11.60 -7.08
N GLY A 15 -0.56 -10.95 -7.59
CA GLY A 15 -1.69 -10.51 -6.79
C GLY A 15 -1.30 -9.48 -5.72
N ASP A 16 -1.68 -9.72 -4.47
CA ASP A 16 -1.44 -8.83 -3.33
C ASP A 16 -0.14 -9.18 -2.55
N GLU A 17 0.73 -10.01 -3.13
CA GLU A 17 1.94 -10.49 -2.48
C GLU A 17 2.86 -9.36 -2.01
N ALA A 18 3.03 -8.30 -2.82
CA ALA A 18 3.83 -7.13 -2.43
C ALA A 18 3.30 -6.50 -1.13
N PHE A 19 1.98 -6.36 -1.00
CA PHE A 19 1.33 -5.78 0.17
C PHE A 19 1.45 -6.69 1.40
N ARG A 20 1.18 -7.99 1.25
CA ARG A 20 1.28 -8.96 2.36
C ARG A 20 2.69 -9.09 2.94
N LYS A 21 3.72 -8.79 2.14
CA LYS A 21 5.12 -8.82 2.56
C LYS A 21 5.60 -7.53 3.21
N LEU A 22 4.81 -6.45 3.17
CA LEU A 22 5.13 -5.26 3.94
C LEU A 22 5.07 -5.57 5.43
N LYS A 23 5.97 -4.95 6.19
CA LYS A 23 5.85 -4.93 7.64
C LYS A 23 4.73 -3.95 7.98
N HIS A 24 3.56 -4.44 8.36
CA HIS A 24 2.47 -3.56 8.77
C HIS A 24 2.81 -2.84 10.08
N PHE A 25 2.32 -1.61 10.22
CA PHE A 25 2.46 -0.84 11.45
C PHE A 25 1.62 -1.47 12.57
N ASP A 26 2.14 -1.55 13.79
CA ASP A 26 1.53 -2.37 14.85
C ASP A 26 0.17 -1.84 15.32
N GLU A 27 -0.05 -0.52 15.25
CA GLU A 27 -1.25 0.14 15.78
C GLU A 27 -2.32 0.45 14.71
N ILE A 28 -2.35 -0.32 13.62
CA ILE A 28 -3.39 -0.19 12.60
C ILE A 28 -4.73 -0.77 13.10
N GLU A 29 -5.84 -0.11 12.75
CA GLU A 29 -7.18 -0.63 12.99
C GLU A 29 -7.62 -1.56 11.85
N SER A 30 -7.30 -1.18 10.62
CA SER A 30 -7.52 -2.01 9.43
C SER A 30 -6.58 -1.60 8.30
N ALA A 31 -6.44 -2.50 7.33
CA ALA A 31 -5.72 -2.22 6.10
C ALA A 31 -6.42 -2.88 4.91
N GLU A 32 -6.54 -2.15 3.81
CA GLU A 32 -7.17 -2.62 2.58
C GLU A 32 -6.24 -2.33 1.39
N PHE A 33 -6.17 -3.27 0.43
CA PHE A 33 -5.32 -3.15 -0.75
C PHE A 33 -6.17 -3.25 -2.02
N GLY A 34 -5.91 -2.38 -2.98
CA GLY A 34 -6.58 -2.48 -4.27
C GLY A 34 -6.58 -1.19 -5.09
N HIS A 35 -6.96 -1.35 -6.37
CA HIS A 35 -6.99 -0.27 -7.36
C HIS A 35 -7.86 0.91 -6.98
N ILE A 36 -8.88 0.70 -6.12
CA ILE A 36 -9.76 1.76 -5.61
C ILE A 36 -8.99 2.83 -4.82
N PHE A 37 -7.83 2.48 -4.25
CA PHE A 37 -6.95 3.39 -3.53
C PHE A 37 -5.86 4.01 -4.43
N GLY A 38 -5.94 3.78 -5.74
CA GLY A 38 -4.98 4.23 -6.74
C GLY A 38 -4.27 3.07 -7.44
N SER A 39 -3.90 3.27 -8.70
CA SER A 39 -3.03 2.33 -9.42
C SER A 39 -2.39 2.99 -10.64
N SER A 40 -1.35 2.36 -11.20
CA SER A 40 -0.80 2.73 -12.52
C SER A 40 -1.72 2.41 -13.71
N GLY A 41 -2.84 1.72 -13.49
CA GLY A 41 -3.80 1.33 -14.52
C GLY A 41 -4.50 0.01 -14.21
N GLU A 42 -5.29 -0.47 -15.16
CA GLU A 42 -5.94 -1.79 -15.07
C GLU A 42 -4.90 -2.92 -15.18
N CYS A 43 -5.04 -3.95 -14.34
CA CYS A 43 -4.32 -5.21 -14.50
C CYS A 43 -4.78 -5.90 -15.80
N LYS A 44 -3.99 -5.80 -16.88
CA LYS A 44 -4.27 -6.44 -18.18
C LYS A 44 -3.59 -7.80 -18.35
N HIS A 45 -3.31 -8.48 -17.24
CA HIS A 45 -2.68 -9.78 -17.22
C HIS A 45 -3.51 -10.78 -16.41
N PRO A 46 -3.32 -12.09 -16.60
CA PRO A 46 -3.96 -13.11 -15.78
C PRO A 46 -3.66 -12.92 -14.29
N ALA A 47 -4.60 -13.29 -13.43
CA ALA A 47 -4.44 -13.17 -11.97
C ALA A 47 -3.29 -14.02 -11.40
N SER A 48 -2.89 -15.08 -12.11
CA SER A 48 -1.75 -15.94 -11.76
C SER A 48 -0.41 -15.46 -12.33
N ALA A 49 -0.41 -14.44 -13.18
CA ALA A 49 0.80 -13.88 -13.77
C ALA A 49 1.35 -12.77 -12.87
N ALA A 50 2.67 -12.63 -12.86
CA ALA A 50 3.32 -11.55 -12.14
C ALA A 50 3.01 -10.18 -12.77
N HIS A 51 2.89 -9.16 -11.92
CA HIS A 51 2.70 -7.78 -12.34
C HIS A 51 3.87 -7.31 -13.22
N PRO A 52 3.61 -6.66 -14.38
CA PRO A 52 4.63 -6.04 -15.19
C PRO A 52 5.47 -5.00 -14.42
N LYS A 53 6.67 -4.76 -14.94
CA LYS A 53 7.59 -3.77 -14.37
C LYS A 53 7.00 -2.37 -14.41
N GLY A 54 7.09 -1.65 -13.29
CA GLY A 54 6.60 -0.29 -13.11
C GLY A 54 5.13 -0.21 -12.65
N GLU A 55 4.48 -1.35 -12.42
CA GLU A 55 3.12 -1.37 -11.90
C GLU A 55 3.09 -1.08 -10.41
N TRP A 56 2.16 -0.23 -10.00
CA TRP A 56 1.90 0.06 -8.59
C TRP A 56 0.40 0.02 -8.30
N ILE A 57 0.08 -0.37 -7.06
CA ILE A 57 -1.30 -0.41 -6.55
C ILE A 57 -1.32 0.26 -5.17
N GLY A 58 -2.44 0.94 -4.89
CA GLY A 58 -2.66 1.64 -3.64
C GLY A 58 -3.11 0.73 -2.51
N ALA A 59 -2.83 1.16 -1.29
CA ALA A 59 -3.43 0.59 -0.08
C ALA A 59 -3.92 1.70 0.85
N GLU A 60 -4.93 1.41 1.63
CA GLU A 60 -5.47 2.25 2.69
C GLU A 60 -5.16 1.63 4.04
N ILE A 61 -4.56 2.42 4.94
CA ILE A 61 -4.27 2.03 6.31
C ILE A 61 -5.09 2.95 7.23
N ARG A 62 -5.94 2.36 8.08
CA ARG A 62 -6.75 3.12 9.03
C ARG A 62 -6.12 3.09 10.41
N LEU A 63 -6.00 4.26 11.01
CA LEU A 63 -5.44 4.44 12.35
C LEU A 63 -6.38 5.25 13.23
N LYS A 64 -6.26 5.01 14.53
CA LYS A 64 -7.11 5.63 15.55
C LYS A 64 -6.91 7.15 15.66
N THR A 65 -5.67 7.63 15.48
CA THR A 65 -5.32 9.04 15.72
C THR A 65 -4.41 9.62 14.63
N PRO A 66 -4.44 10.96 14.43
CA PRO A 66 -3.54 11.63 13.49
C PRO A 66 -2.05 11.45 13.81
N LEU A 67 -1.70 11.36 15.10
CA LEU A 67 -0.31 11.15 15.53
C LEU A 67 0.21 9.79 15.06
N LEU A 68 -0.60 8.74 15.21
CA LEU A 68 -0.26 7.41 14.70
C LEU A 68 -0.12 7.41 13.18
N ALA A 69 -0.94 8.18 12.46
CA ALA A 69 -0.82 8.30 11.00
C ALA A 69 0.54 8.88 10.57
N GLN A 70 1.07 9.88 11.29
CA GLN A 70 2.39 10.43 11.01
C GLN A 70 3.51 9.39 11.23
N TYR A 71 3.42 8.59 12.30
CA TYR A 71 4.38 7.50 12.54
C TYR A 71 4.27 6.39 11.50
N ALA A 72 3.04 6.03 11.09
CA ALA A 72 2.81 5.04 10.05
C ALA A 72 3.41 5.49 8.71
N VAL A 73 3.28 6.76 8.33
CA VAL A 73 3.92 7.30 7.11
C VAL A 73 5.43 7.06 7.13
N ALA A 74 6.12 7.46 8.21
CA ALA A 74 7.56 7.25 8.34
C ALA A 74 7.93 5.75 8.27
N HIS A 75 7.18 4.90 8.98
CA HIS A 75 7.39 3.46 8.99
C HIS A 75 7.21 2.80 7.62
N TYR A 76 6.25 3.25 6.81
CA TYR A 76 6.03 2.68 5.49
C TYR A 76 7.06 3.19 4.46
N LEU A 77 7.45 4.47 4.51
CA LEU A 77 8.46 5.03 3.61
C LEU A 77 9.86 4.39 3.75
N GLU A 78 10.15 3.74 4.89
CA GLU A 78 11.39 2.98 5.08
C GLU A 78 11.40 1.62 4.34
N GLN A 79 10.29 1.18 3.76
CA GLN A 79 10.18 -0.14 3.13
C GLN A 79 10.41 -0.07 1.61
N ASP A 80 11.26 -0.95 1.09
CA ASP A 80 11.74 -0.93 -0.31
C ASP A 80 10.65 -0.82 -1.39
N ARG A 81 9.44 -1.35 -1.13
CA ARG A 81 8.33 -1.39 -2.09
C ARG A 81 7.34 -0.24 -1.94
N VAL A 82 7.46 0.59 -0.90
CA VAL A 82 6.59 1.75 -0.71
C VAL A 82 7.19 2.92 -1.47
N LEU A 83 6.51 3.30 -2.55
CA LEU A 83 6.90 4.42 -3.41
C LEU A 83 6.46 5.77 -2.84
N ASP A 84 5.38 5.76 -2.07
CA ASP A 84 4.78 6.96 -1.48
C ASP A 84 3.87 6.58 -0.30
N ALA A 85 3.73 7.48 0.67
CA ALA A 85 2.82 7.32 1.79
C ALA A 85 2.36 8.69 2.30
N ASP A 86 1.04 8.94 2.28
CA ASP A 86 0.46 10.22 2.64
C ASP A 86 -0.74 10.08 3.58
N VAL A 87 -0.94 11.06 4.46
CA VAL A 87 -2.16 11.16 5.26
C VAL A 87 -3.28 11.79 4.42
N VAL A 88 -4.43 11.12 4.37
CA VAL A 88 -5.62 11.54 3.63
C VAL A 88 -6.83 11.49 4.57
N ASP A 89 -6.93 12.51 5.43
CA ASP A 89 -8.02 12.83 6.38
C ASP A 89 -8.93 11.66 6.81
#